data_AF-G2DEK6-F1
#
_entry.id   AF-G2DEK6-F1
#
_cell.length_a   1.000
_cell.length_b   1.000
_cell.length_c   1.000
_cell.angle_alpha   90.00
_cell.angle_beta   90.00
_cell.angle_gamma   90.00
#
_symmetry.space_group_name_H-M   'P 1'
#
loop_
_entity.id
_entity.type
_entity.pdbx_description
1 polymer ?
#
loop_
_entity_poly.entity_id
_entity_poly.type
_entity_poly.pdbx_seq_one_letter_code
_entity_poly.pdbx_strand_id
1 'polypeptide(L)'
;MFHAKVNRLLNRPPSRFYAHARSYFCGEIGWDQWPFLGYQGIADLGARFDLEDTSQQLAAAIPQLPGAPLEALCHCLENERVTDEIATALLERMESALNEEEIDLQLITAAIRGSSQARSPEIRQRLIERVLQAPCATHSEILAAIAGRAWEGLQETAICRLFLERLAENQEGQALFNQLLSDLMFLPDTRPQVLAGVRDPARSEQLSRAFGALLQGVQTTP
;
A
#
# COMPACT_ATOMS: atom_id res chain seq x y z
N MET A 1 8.19 -4.80 -15.12
CA MET A 1 7.74 -5.96 -14.31
C MET A 1 7.45 -7.23 -15.13
N PHE A 2 6.55 -7.21 -16.13
CA PHE A 2 6.21 -8.42 -16.92
C PHE A 2 7.41 -9.17 -17.50
N HIS A 3 8.34 -8.48 -18.17
CA HIS A 3 9.56 -9.11 -18.73
C HIS A 3 10.44 -9.78 -17.68
N ALA A 4 10.59 -9.16 -16.50
CA ALA A 4 11.38 -9.72 -15.40
C ALA A 4 10.76 -11.03 -14.88
N LYS A 5 9.43 -11.05 -14.72
CA LYS A 5 8.66 -12.24 -14.35
C LYS A 5 8.79 -13.36 -15.39
N VAL A 6 8.61 -13.03 -16.67
CA VAL A 6 8.74 -14.02 -17.76
C VAL A 6 10.14 -14.62 -17.78
N ASN A 7 11.18 -13.80 -17.64
CA ASN A 7 12.55 -14.31 -17.60
C ASN A 7 12.76 -15.25 -16.41
N ARG A 8 12.25 -14.89 -15.23
CA ARG A 8 12.32 -15.77 -14.06
C ARG A 8 11.57 -17.08 -14.28
N LEU A 9 10.32 -17.04 -14.75
CA LEU A 9 9.50 -18.22 -15.01
C LEU A 9 10.13 -19.16 -16.03
N LEU A 10 10.85 -18.62 -17.01
CA LEU A 10 11.55 -19.38 -18.04
C LEU A 10 12.99 -19.78 -17.62
N ASN A 11 13.38 -19.59 -16.36
CA ASN A 11 14.75 -19.83 -15.87
C ASN A 11 15.84 -19.13 -16.71
N ARG A 12 15.52 -17.96 -17.26
CA ARG A 12 16.45 -17.12 -18.03
C ARG A 12 17.23 -16.18 -17.12
N PRO A 13 18.46 -15.79 -17.53
CA PRO A 13 19.21 -14.77 -16.81
C PRO A 13 18.40 -13.46 -16.72
N PRO A 14 18.59 -12.69 -15.64
CA PRO A 14 17.98 -11.37 -15.51
C PRO A 14 18.55 -10.42 -16.58
N SER A 15 17.95 -9.23 -16.72
CA SER A 15 18.45 -8.26 -17.68
C SER A 15 19.86 -7.76 -17.32
N ARG A 16 20.52 -7.11 -18.28
CA ARG A 16 21.81 -6.43 -18.08
C ARG A 16 21.81 -5.38 -16.95
N PHE A 17 20.63 -4.90 -16.54
CA PHE A 17 20.48 -3.88 -15.50
C PHE A 17 20.45 -4.46 -14.07
N TYR A 18 20.31 -5.78 -13.93
CA TYR A 18 20.17 -6.44 -12.63
C TYR A 18 21.41 -6.31 -11.74
N ALA A 19 22.61 -6.47 -12.29
CA ALA A 19 23.84 -6.38 -11.51
C ALA A 19 24.01 -4.99 -10.87
N HIS A 20 23.78 -3.93 -11.66
CA HIS A 20 23.86 -2.56 -11.17
C HIS A 20 22.78 -2.27 -10.10
N ALA A 21 21.56 -2.75 -10.32
CA ALA A 21 20.50 -2.63 -9.32
C ALA A 21 20.84 -3.38 -8.03
N ARG A 22 21.38 -4.60 -8.11
CA ARG A 22 21.79 -5.35 -6.93
C ARG A 22 22.86 -4.61 -6.14
N SER A 23 23.90 -4.09 -6.80
CA SER A 23 24.93 -3.28 -6.14
C SER A 23 24.36 -2.03 -5.46
N TYR A 24 23.38 -1.37 -6.11
CA TYR A 24 22.65 -0.25 -5.50
C TYR A 24 21.91 -0.65 -4.22
N PHE A 25 21.07 -1.70 -4.28
CA PHE A 25 20.32 -2.17 -3.11
C PHE A 25 21.21 -2.84 -2.04
N CYS A 26 22.46 -3.16 -2.34
CA CYS A 26 23.47 -3.55 -1.34
C CYS A 26 24.13 -2.34 -0.65
N GLY A 27 23.90 -1.12 -1.14
CA GLY A 27 24.59 0.09 -0.67
C GLY A 27 26.02 0.25 -1.20
N GLU A 28 26.49 -0.60 -2.12
CA GLU A 28 27.89 -0.61 -2.59
C GLU A 28 28.30 0.67 -3.34
N ILE A 29 27.34 1.30 -4.03
CA ILE A 29 27.58 2.49 -4.85
C ILE A 29 27.04 3.78 -4.20
N GLY A 30 26.40 3.67 -3.03
CA GLY A 30 25.76 4.78 -2.32
C GLY A 30 24.31 5.05 -2.76
N TRP A 31 23.49 5.48 -1.80
CA TRP A 31 22.03 5.66 -1.98
C TRP A 31 21.67 6.83 -2.91
N ASP A 32 22.57 7.80 -3.06
CA ASP A 32 22.39 8.97 -3.93
C ASP A 32 22.53 8.66 -5.43
N GLN A 33 23.07 7.49 -5.79
CA GLN A 33 23.30 7.10 -7.19
C GLN A 33 22.05 6.58 -7.91
N TRP A 34 20.87 6.72 -7.30
CA TRP A 34 19.60 6.23 -7.87
C TRP A 34 19.21 6.84 -9.23
N PRO A 35 19.60 8.08 -9.64
CA PRO A 35 19.25 8.59 -10.97
C PRO A 35 19.78 7.74 -12.14
N PHE A 36 20.82 6.95 -11.91
CA PHE A 36 21.40 6.02 -12.90
C PHE A 36 20.76 4.63 -12.87
N LEU A 37 19.85 4.39 -11.91
CA LEU A 37 19.20 3.12 -11.72
C LEU A 37 18.04 2.94 -12.73
N GLY A 38 18.24 2.03 -13.69
CA GLY A 38 17.18 1.68 -14.63
C GLY A 38 16.05 0.89 -13.95
N TYR A 39 14.79 1.30 -14.16
CA TYR A 39 13.60 0.62 -13.61
C TYR A 39 13.56 -0.89 -13.89
N GLN A 40 14.07 -1.33 -15.05
CA GLN A 40 14.12 -2.76 -15.39
C GLN A 40 15.02 -3.56 -14.42
N GLY A 41 16.08 -2.96 -13.87
CA GLY A 41 16.93 -3.61 -12.86
C GLY A 41 16.19 -3.80 -11.53
N ILE A 42 15.42 -2.78 -11.11
CA ILE A 42 14.53 -2.86 -9.94
C ILE A 42 13.46 -3.93 -10.15
N ALA A 43 12.87 -3.99 -11.35
CA ALA A 43 11.89 -5.02 -11.70
C ALA A 43 12.50 -6.43 -11.68
N ASP A 44 13.77 -6.60 -12.05
CA ASP A 44 14.45 -7.90 -11.96
C ASP A 44 14.71 -8.34 -10.51
N LEU A 45 15.02 -7.39 -9.61
CA LEU A 45 15.11 -7.63 -8.16
C LEU A 45 13.75 -7.93 -7.56
N GLY A 46 12.75 -7.10 -7.82
CA GLY A 46 11.38 -7.27 -7.37
C GLY A 46 10.72 -8.53 -7.94
N ALA A 47 11.17 -9.05 -9.08
CA ALA A 47 10.74 -10.35 -9.58
C ALA A 47 11.45 -11.52 -8.88
N ARG A 48 12.51 -11.31 -8.09
CA ARG A 48 13.34 -12.33 -7.41
C ARG A 48 13.43 -12.09 -5.89
N PHE A 49 12.52 -11.29 -5.34
CA PHE A 49 12.54 -10.84 -3.95
C PHE A 49 12.45 -11.99 -2.93
N ASP A 50 11.89 -13.12 -3.31
CA ASP A 50 11.64 -14.30 -2.49
C ASP A 50 12.82 -15.28 -2.45
N LEU A 51 13.91 -15.01 -3.17
CA LEU A 51 15.19 -15.67 -2.93
C LEU A 51 15.73 -15.17 -1.59
N GLU A 52 16.15 -16.08 -0.72
CA GLU A 52 16.54 -15.77 0.67
C GLU A 52 17.52 -14.60 0.77
N ASP A 53 18.63 -14.66 0.02
CA ASP A 53 19.63 -13.58 -0.04
C ASP A 53 19.05 -12.24 -0.51
N THR A 54 18.13 -12.28 -1.50
CA THR A 54 17.52 -11.06 -2.06
C THR A 54 16.49 -10.47 -1.10
N SER A 55 15.72 -11.30 -0.40
CA SER A 55 14.74 -10.86 0.61
C SER A 55 15.45 -10.10 1.72
N GLN A 56 16.51 -10.69 2.29
CA GLN A 56 17.31 -10.08 3.35
C GLN A 56 17.98 -8.79 2.87
N GLN A 57 18.53 -8.80 1.65
CA GLN A 57 19.13 -7.62 1.05
C GLN A 57 18.12 -6.46 0.90
N LEU A 58 16.94 -6.74 0.34
CA LEU A 58 15.90 -5.72 0.16
C LEU A 58 15.39 -5.19 1.49
N ALA A 59 15.16 -6.08 2.48
CA ALA A 59 14.76 -5.69 3.82
C ALA A 59 15.79 -4.77 4.49
N ALA A 60 17.08 -5.07 4.36
CA ALA A 60 18.16 -4.22 4.89
C ALA A 60 18.30 -2.88 4.15
N ALA A 61 17.94 -2.83 2.86
CA ALA A 61 18.02 -1.61 2.04
C ALA A 61 16.88 -0.62 2.33
N ILE A 62 15.66 -1.12 2.55
CA ILE A 62 14.43 -0.30 2.69
C ILE A 62 14.57 0.90 3.62
N PRO A 63 15.18 0.78 4.82
CA PRO A 63 15.36 1.93 5.73
C PRO A 63 16.24 3.05 5.17
N GLN A 64 17.08 2.76 4.17
CA GLN A 64 18.06 3.68 3.61
C GLN A 64 17.66 4.25 2.24
N LEU A 65 16.65 3.66 1.60
CA LEU A 65 16.25 4.04 0.25
C LEU A 65 15.65 5.45 0.22
N PRO A 66 16.08 6.31 -0.73
CA PRO A 66 15.36 7.52 -1.08
C PRO A 66 13.93 7.20 -1.60
N GLY A 67 13.05 8.20 -1.62
CA GLY A 67 11.65 8.02 -1.99
C GLY A 67 11.42 7.37 -3.36
N ALA A 68 12.09 7.87 -4.41
CA ALA A 68 11.92 7.37 -5.78
C ALA A 68 12.28 5.86 -5.96
N PRO A 69 13.45 5.37 -5.52
CA PRO A 69 13.77 3.94 -5.63
C PRO A 69 12.92 3.07 -4.70
N LEU A 70 12.49 3.57 -3.53
CA LEU A 70 11.54 2.87 -2.66
C LEU A 70 10.19 2.71 -3.34
N GLU A 71 9.64 3.77 -3.93
CA GLU A 71 8.38 3.72 -4.68
C GLU A 71 8.46 2.74 -5.85
N ALA A 72 9.56 2.78 -6.62
CA ALA A 72 9.78 1.87 -7.73
C ALA A 72 9.84 0.39 -7.27
N LEU A 73 10.46 0.12 -6.11
CA LEU A 73 10.44 -1.21 -5.49
C LEU A 73 9.02 -1.60 -5.08
N CYS A 74 8.29 -0.75 -4.36
CA CYS A 74 6.92 -1.02 -3.93
C CYS A 74 5.96 -1.26 -5.09
N HIS A 75 6.11 -0.54 -6.21
CA HIS A 75 5.39 -0.80 -7.46
C HIS A 75 5.69 -2.19 -8.05
N CYS A 76 6.88 -2.74 -7.83
CA CYS A 76 7.17 -4.10 -8.23
C CYS A 76 6.50 -5.10 -7.27
N LEU A 77 6.47 -4.79 -5.98
CA LEU A 77 5.97 -5.69 -4.94
C LEU A 77 4.43 -5.71 -4.80
N GLU A 78 3.72 -4.70 -5.31
CA GLU A 78 2.29 -4.49 -5.03
C GLU A 78 1.33 -5.64 -5.42
N ASN A 79 1.76 -6.57 -6.28
CA ASN A 79 0.96 -7.74 -6.67
C ASN A 79 1.67 -9.06 -6.31
N GLU A 80 2.65 -9.02 -5.42
CA GLU A 80 3.48 -10.16 -5.04
C GLU A 80 3.24 -10.60 -3.60
N ARG A 81 3.36 -11.90 -3.32
CA ARG A 81 3.31 -12.43 -1.95
C ARG A 81 4.59 -12.11 -1.19
N VAL A 82 4.70 -10.86 -0.75
CA VAL A 82 5.87 -10.26 -0.09
C VAL A 82 6.24 -11.02 1.17
N THR A 83 7.54 -11.24 1.34
CA THR A 83 8.12 -11.92 2.50
C THR A 83 7.93 -11.10 3.78
N ASP A 84 7.92 -11.77 4.93
CA ASP A 84 7.67 -11.09 6.20
C ASP A 84 8.82 -10.12 6.55
N GLU A 85 10.04 -10.40 6.10
CA GLU A 85 11.20 -9.50 6.29
C GLU A 85 11.00 -8.16 5.57
N ILE A 86 10.58 -8.21 4.29
CA ILE A 86 10.34 -7.01 3.49
C ILE A 86 9.11 -6.26 4.03
N ALA A 87 8.03 -6.99 4.35
CA ALA A 87 6.82 -6.37 4.88
C ALA A 87 7.07 -5.69 6.23
N THR A 88 7.90 -6.30 7.10
CA THR A 88 8.31 -5.71 8.38
C THR A 88 9.17 -4.46 8.16
N ALA A 89 10.14 -4.51 7.24
CA ALA A 89 10.97 -3.34 6.92
C ALA A 89 10.13 -2.17 6.37
N LEU A 90 9.12 -2.45 5.53
CA LEU A 90 8.17 -1.43 5.05
C LEU A 90 7.31 -0.86 6.19
N LEU A 91 6.83 -1.71 7.10
CA LEU A 91 6.09 -1.28 8.29
C LEU A 91 6.93 -0.35 9.16
N GLU A 92 8.17 -0.72 9.49
CA GLU A 92 9.06 0.10 10.31
C GLU A 92 9.41 1.43 9.62
N ARG A 93 9.68 1.40 8.31
CA ARG A 93 9.95 2.61 7.53
C ARG A 93 8.74 3.56 7.50
N MET A 94 7.55 2.99 7.33
CA MET A 94 6.29 3.73 7.37
C MET A 94 6.02 4.31 8.77
N GLU A 95 6.21 3.52 9.83
CA GLU A 95 6.06 3.99 11.23
C GLU A 95 7.04 5.12 11.56
N SER A 96 8.27 5.08 11.05
CA SER A 96 9.23 6.19 11.17
C SER A 96 8.71 7.46 10.50
N ALA A 97 8.26 7.36 9.24
CA ALA A 97 7.77 8.50 8.46
C ALA A 97 6.50 9.14 9.07
N LEU A 98 5.66 8.36 9.76
CA LEU A 98 4.50 8.90 10.49
C LEU A 98 4.88 9.72 11.72
N ASN A 99 6.09 9.57 12.25
CA ASN A 99 6.59 10.31 13.42
C ASN A 99 7.45 11.52 13.05
N GLU A 100 7.67 11.77 11.75
CA GLU A 100 8.38 12.95 11.27
C GLU A 100 7.50 14.21 11.34
N GLU A 101 8.12 15.39 11.36
CA GLU A 101 7.38 16.68 11.40
C GLU A 101 6.53 16.88 10.14
N GLU A 102 7.06 16.45 8.99
CA GLU A 102 6.37 16.47 7.70
C GLU A 102 6.15 15.03 7.24
N ILE A 103 4.88 14.63 7.10
CA ILE A 103 4.53 13.27 6.69
C ILE A 103 4.69 13.15 5.17
N ASP A 104 5.62 12.30 4.74
CA ASP A 104 5.80 11.95 3.32
C ASP A 104 4.69 11.00 2.85
N LEU A 105 3.62 11.57 2.28
CA LEU A 105 2.47 10.81 1.78
C LEU A 105 2.85 9.83 0.66
N GLN A 106 3.86 10.13 -0.15
CA GLN A 106 4.31 9.28 -1.24
C GLN A 106 4.96 8.01 -0.70
N LEU A 107 5.80 8.14 0.35
CA LEU A 107 6.38 7.00 1.05
C LEU A 107 5.31 6.14 1.72
N ILE A 108 4.37 6.76 2.46
CA ILE A 108 3.29 6.00 3.13
C ILE A 108 2.45 5.24 2.09
N THR A 109 2.06 5.90 1.00
CA THR A 109 1.32 5.29 -0.11
C THR A 109 2.09 4.13 -0.74
N ALA A 110 3.39 4.31 -0.98
CA ALA A 110 4.26 3.26 -1.50
C ALA A 110 4.33 2.06 -0.53
N ALA A 111 4.48 2.29 0.78
CA ALA A 111 4.54 1.23 1.78
C ALA A 111 3.22 0.43 1.86
N ILE A 112 2.06 1.10 1.80
CA ILE A 112 0.75 0.43 1.73
C ILE A 112 0.67 -0.48 0.50
N ARG A 113 1.04 0.04 -0.67
CA ARG A 113 1.00 -0.74 -1.92
C ARG A 113 1.95 -1.92 -1.88
N GLY A 114 3.20 -1.69 -1.47
CA GLY A 114 4.23 -2.72 -1.38
C GLY A 114 3.95 -3.83 -0.37
N SER A 115 3.14 -3.57 0.67
CA SER A 115 2.77 -4.54 1.72
C SER A 115 1.37 -5.15 1.55
N SER A 116 0.60 -4.72 0.55
CA SER A 116 -0.79 -5.14 0.30
C SER A 116 -0.98 -6.66 0.26
N GLN A 117 0.01 -7.39 -0.25
CA GLN A 117 -0.02 -8.84 -0.39
C GLN A 117 0.99 -9.54 0.54
N ALA A 118 1.35 -8.92 1.68
CA ALA A 118 2.20 -9.52 2.70
C ALA A 118 1.72 -10.93 3.09
N ARG A 119 2.68 -11.86 3.26
CA ARG A 119 2.40 -13.26 3.63
C ARG A 119 1.71 -13.35 4.98
N SER A 120 2.22 -12.65 5.99
CA SER A 120 1.52 -12.43 7.26
C SER A 120 0.42 -11.37 7.10
N PRO A 121 -0.87 -11.73 7.29
CA PRO A 121 -1.96 -10.76 7.34
C PRO A 121 -1.79 -9.75 8.49
N GLU A 122 -1.17 -10.15 9.60
CA GLU A 122 -0.98 -9.35 10.80
C GLU A 122 -0.09 -8.13 10.52
N ILE A 123 0.99 -8.30 9.74
CA ILE A 123 1.86 -7.17 9.36
C ILE A 123 1.08 -6.17 8.50
N ARG A 124 0.32 -6.64 7.50
CA ARG A 124 -0.53 -5.78 6.67
C ARG A 124 -1.58 -5.05 7.50
N GLN A 125 -2.27 -5.77 8.37
CA GLN A 125 -3.30 -5.21 9.26
C GLN A 125 -2.71 -4.12 10.16
N ARG A 126 -1.57 -4.39 10.80
CA ARG A 126 -0.87 -3.42 11.64
C ARG A 126 -0.46 -2.19 10.83
N LEU A 127 0.09 -2.37 9.63
CA LEU A 127 0.47 -1.26 8.76
C LEU A 127 -0.73 -0.36 8.44
N ILE A 128 -1.83 -0.95 7.99
CA ILE A 128 -3.05 -0.19 7.63
C ILE A 128 -3.63 0.49 8.88
N GLU A 129 -3.70 -0.20 10.01
CA GLU A 129 -4.21 0.35 11.26
C GLU A 129 -3.40 1.57 11.71
N ARG A 130 -2.07 1.49 11.70
CA ARG A 130 -1.18 2.60 12.08
C ARG A 130 -1.36 3.82 11.17
N VAL A 131 -1.49 3.60 9.86
CA VAL A 131 -1.80 4.67 8.91
C VAL A 131 -3.15 5.30 9.21
N LEU A 132 -4.21 4.51 9.40
CA LEU A 132 -5.57 4.99 9.64
C LEU A 132 -5.74 5.75 10.97
N GLN A 133 -4.84 5.53 11.92
CA GLN A 133 -4.77 6.28 13.17
C GLN A 133 -4.05 7.63 13.01
N ALA A 134 -3.28 7.83 11.93
CA ALA A 134 -2.55 9.06 11.69
C ALA A 134 -3.43 10.12 10.98
N PRO A 135 -3.16 11.43 11.16
CA PRO A 135 -3.91 12.51 10.52
C PRO A 135 -3.90 12.46 8.98
N CYS A 136 -2.84 11.89 8.40
CA CYS A 136 -2.68 11.76 6.94
C CYS A 136 -3.74 10.84 6.30
N ALA A 137 -4.46 10.03 7.08
CA ALA A 137 -5.46 9.11 6.57
C ALA A 137 -6.72 9.77 5.97
N THR A 138 -6.78 11.10 5.89
CA THR A 138 -7.83 11.86 5.19
C THR A 138 -7.46 12.21 3.75
N HIS A 139 -6.21 11.97 3.35
CA HIS A 139 -5.73 12.21 1.99
C HIS A 139 -6.24 11.14 1.02
N SER A 140 -6.62 11.59 -0.17
CA SER A 140 -7.25 10.76 -1.20
C SER A 140 -6.35 9.62 -1.67
N GLU A 141 -5.05 9.87 -1.82
CA GLU A 141 -4.07 8.86 -2.23
C GLU A 141 -3.90 7.72 -1.22
N ILE A 142 -3.94 8.03 0.08
CA ILE A 142 -3.87 7.03 1.16
C ILE A 142 -5.12 6.16 1.15
N LEU A 143 -6.29 6.79 1.13
CA LEU A 143 -7.57 6.10 1.11
C LEU A 143 -7.73 5.24 -0.15
N ALA A 144 -7.31 5.76 -1.31
CA ALA A 144 -7.34 5.03 -2.57
C ALA A 144 -6.33 3.87 -2.59
N ALA A 145 -5.15 4.01 -1.99
CA ALA A 145 -4.18 2.92 -1.88
C ALA A 145 -4.72 1.78 -1.01
N ILE A 146 -5.36 2.10 0.12
CA ILE A 146 -5.97 1.09 0.99
C ILE A 146 -7.14 0.40 0.25
N ALA A 147 -8.10 1.15 -0.28
CA ALA A 147 -9.29 0.59 -0.93
C ALA A 147 -8.98 -0.15 -2.24
N GLY A 148 -7.99 0.32 -3.00
CA GLY A 148 -7.66 -0.23 -4.31
C GLY A 148 -6.62 -1.35 -4.29
N ARG A 149 -5.75 -1.40 -3.27
CA ARG A 149 -4.62 -2.35 -3.23
C ARG A 149 -4.58 -3.19 -1.96
N ALA A 150 -4.81 -2.61 -0.79
CA ALA A 150 -4.72 -3.30 0.49
C ALA A 150 -6.10 -3.59 1.12
N TRP A 151 -7.11 -3.82 0.28
CA TRP A 151 -8.51 -3.96 0.69
C TRP A 151 -8.74 -5.20 1.55
N GLU A 152 -7.90 -6.22 1.45
CA GLU A 152 -7.95 -7.43 2.28
C GLU A 152 -7.78 -7.08 3.77
N GLY A 153 -7.11 -5.98 4.10
CA GLY A 153 -7.03 -5.47 5.48
C GLY A 153 -8.38 -5.00 6.02
N LEU A 154 -9.29 -4.55 5.14
CA LEU A 154 -10.64 -4.08 5.50
C LEU A 154 -11.61 -5.23 5.80
N GLN A 155 -11.17 -6.49 5.68
CA GLN A 155 -11.92 -7.64 6.19
C GLN A 155 -11.91 -7.68 7.73
N GLU A 156 -10.94 -7.01 8.36
CA GLU A 156 -10.90 -6.86 9.81
C GLU A 156 -11.84 -5.75 10.26
N THR A 157 -12.71 -6.05 11.22
CA THR A 157 -13.84 -5.16 11.58
C THR A 157 -13.35 -3.83 12.14
N ALA A 158 -12.35 -3.86 13.01
CA ALA A 158 -11.79 -2.66 13.62
C ALA A 158 -11.14 -1.73 12.57
N ILE A 159 -10.39 -2.31 11.64
CA ILE A 159 -9.71 -1.57 10.56
C ILE A 159 -10.74 -0.99 9.60
N CYS A 160 -11.76 -1.77 9.21
CA CYS A 160 -12.83 -1.28 8.34
C CYS A 160 -13.57 -0.08 8.95
N ARG A 161 -13.84 -0.11 10.25
CA ARG A 161 -14.48 1.03 10.94
C ARG A 161 -13.60 2.27 10.90
N LEU A 162 -12.32 2.14 11.25
CA LEU A 162 -11.36 3.25 11.15
C LEU A 162 -11.31 3.81 9.73
N PHE A 163 -11.24 2.95 8.71
CA PHE A 163 -11.23 3.35 7.31
C PHE A 163 -12.48 4.14 6.92
N LEU A 164 -13.68 3.68 7.30
CA LEU A 164 -14.93 4.35 6.98
C LEU A 164 -15.03 5.74 7.63
N GLU A 165 -14.57 5.87 8.87
CA GLU A 165 -14.51 7.17 9.56
C GLU A 165 -13.56 8.14 8.84
N ARG A 166 -12.34 7.68 8.52
CA ARG A 166 -11.36 8.47 7.75
C ARG A 166 -11.86 8.82 6.35
N LEU A 167 -12.56 7.90 5.69
CA LEU A 167 -13.18 8.14 4.39
C LEU A 167 -14.29 9.19 4.48
N ALA A 168 -15.07 9.23 5.56
CA ALA A 168 -16.07 10.29 5.74
C ALA A 168 -15.44 11.67 6.01
N GLU A 169 -14.22 11.69 6.56
CA GLU A 169 -13.39 12.86 6.85
C GLU A 169 -12.49 13.30 5.69
N ASN A 170 -12.57 12.64 4.53
CA ASN A 170 -11.66 12.88 3.42
C ASN A 170 -11.71 14.33 2.88
N GLN A 171 -10.57 14.78 2.33
CA GLN A 171 -10.39 16.16 1.85
C GLN A 171 -11.13 16.46 0.53
N GLU A 172 -11.44 15.44 -0.27
CA GLU A 172 -12.13 15.56 -1.57
C GLU A 172 -13.66 15.53 -1.45
N GLY A 173 -14.17 15.32 -0.22
CA GLY A 173 -15.59 15.33 0.11
C GLY A 173 -16.39 14.12 -0.42
N GLN A 174 -17.66 14.36 -0.74
CA GLN A 174 -18.64 13.32 -1.02
C GLN A 174 -18.33 12.50 -2.28
N ALA A 175 -17.68 13.10 -3.28
CA ALA A 175 -17.37 12.42 -4.54
C ALA A 175 -16.43 11.23 -4.32
N LEU A 176 -15.33 11.45 -3.59
CA LEU A 176 -14.38 10.38 -3.24
C LEU A 176 -15.02 9.35 -2.31
N PHE A 177 -15.80 9.79 -1.32
CA PHE A 177 -16.55 8.88 -0.45
C PHE A 177 -17.42 7.92 -1.26
N ASN A 178 -18.23 8.47 -2.18
CA ASN A 178 -19.12 7.67 -3.01
C ASN A 178 -18.36 6.68 -3.89
N GLN A 179 -17.27 7.13 -4.51
CA GLN A 179 -16.46 6.30 -5.39
C GLN A 179 -15.85 5.12 -4.62
N LEU A 180 -15.07 5.39 -3.56
CA LEU A 180 -14.36 4.33 -2.83
C LEU A 180 -15.31 3.40 -2.09
N LEU A 181 -16.41 3.91 -1.52
CA LEU A 181 -17.40 3.06 -0.86
C LEU A 181 -18.10 2.15 -1.87
N SER A 182 -18.43 2.67 -3.06
CA SER A 182 -19.05 1.86 -4.12
C SER A 182 -18.10 0.76 -4.60
N ASP A 183 -16.83 1.09 -4.84
CA ASP A 183 -15.80 0.12 -5.24
C ASP A 183 -15.67 -1.01 -4.21
N LEU A 184 -15.62 -0.67 -2.92
CA LEU A 184 -15.58 -1.66 -1.84
C LEU A 184 -16.86 -2.50 -1.77
N MET A 185 -18.03 -1.92 -2.04
CA MET A 185 -19.29 -2.67 -2.07
C MET A 185 -19.36 -3.68 -3.22
N PHE A 186 -18.57 -3.52 -4.29
CA PHE A 186 -18.45 -4.52 -5.36
C PHE A 186 -17.61 -5.74 -4.96
N LEU A 187 -16.70 -5.61 -3.99
CA LEU A 187 -15.88 -6.70 -3.48
C LEU A 187 -16.70 -7.57 -2.49
N PRO A 188 -16.93 -8.88 -2.79
CA PRO A 188 -17.77 -9.73 -1.95
C PRO A 188 -17.26 -9.87 -0.51
N ASP A 189 -15.95 -9.87 -0.32
CA ASP A 189 -15.31 -10.18 0.97
C ASP A 189 -15.30 -8.98 1.94
N THR A 190 -15.30 -7.74 1.44
CA THR A 190 -15.33 -6.52 2.27
C THR A 190 -16.75 -6.03 2.52
N ARG A 191 -17.70 -6.33 1.62
CA ARG A 191 -19.10 -5.89 1.72
C ARG A 191 -19.75 -6.12 3.09
N PRO A 192 -19.61 -7.30 3.75
CA PRO A 192 -20.21 -7.51 5.07
C PRO A 192 -19.66 -6.53 6.11
N GLN A 193 -18.36 -6.25 6.08
CA GLN A 193 -17.70 -5.37 7.05
C GLN A 193 -18.03 -3.90 6.79
N VAL A 194 -18.06 -3.50 5.53
CA VAL A 194 -18.50 -2.16 5.14
C VAL A 194 -19.93 -1.92 5.60
N LEU A 195 -20.84 -2.86 5.33
CA LEU A 195 -22.24 -2.77 5.77
C LEU A 195 -22.38 -2.77 7.29
N ALA A 196 -21.61 -3.57 8.01
CA ALA A 196 -21.60 -3.58 9.46
C ALA A 196 -21.10 -2.24 10.02
N GLY A 197 -20.03 -1.68 9.45
CA GLY A 197 -19.46 -0.40 9.87
C GLY A 197 -20.41 0.77 9.62
N VAL A 198 -20.98 0.88 8.42
CA VAL A 198 -21.95 1.96 8.15
C VAL A 198 -23.26 1.78 8.90
N ARG A 199 -23.59 0.60 9.44
CA ARG A 199 -24.79 0.40 10.28
C ARG A 199 -24.50 0.46 11.77
N ASP A 200 -23.24 0.64 12.16
CA ASP A 200 -22.84 0.69 13.56
C ASP A 200 -23.53 1.87 14.26
N PRO A 201 -24.29 1.64 15.34
CA PRO A 201 -24.89 2.72 16.12
C PRO A 201 -23.87 3.70 16.71
N ALA A 202 -22.62 3.27 16.89
CA ALA A 202 -21.52 4.08 17.43
C ALA A 202 -20.76 4.89 16.36
N ARG A 203 -21.15 4.79 15.07
CA ARG A 203 -20.51 5.56 13.98
C ARG A 203 -20.67 7.06 14.19
N SER A 204 -19.72 7.84 13.66
CA SER A 204 -19.79 9.30 13.75
C SER A 204 -21.01 9.89 13.01
N GLU A 205 -21.38 11.13 13.38
CA GLU A 205 -22.35 11.89 12.62
C GLU A 205 -21.88 12.14 11.18
N GLN A 206 -20.58 12.33 10.98
CA GLN A 206 -20.00 12.60 9.66
C GLN A 206 -20.16 11.40 8.74
N LEU A 207 -19.83 10.19 9.22
CA LEU A 207 -20.07 8.95 8.49
C LEU A 207 -21.58 8.72 8.24
N SER A 208 -22.42 9.03 9.22
CA SER A 208 -23.89 8.95 9.05
C SER A 208 -24.41 9.86 7.93
N ARG A 209 -23.92 11.10 7.87
CA ARG A 209 -24.30 12.09 6.83
C ARG A 209 -23.78 11.66 5.46
N ALA A 210 -22.51 11.28 5.36
CA ALA A 210 -21.89 10.87 4.10
C ALA A 210 -22.58 9.63 3.51
N PHE A 211 -22.88 8.63 4.35
CA PHE A 211 -23.62 7.45 3.92
C PHE A 211 -25.08 7.76 3.54
N GLY A 212 -25.74 8.66 4.29
CA GLY A 212 -27.09 9.12 3.94
C GLY A 212 -27.15 9.83 2.58
N ALA A 213 -26.18 10.69 2.28
CA ALA A 213 -26.05 11.37 1.00
C ALA A 213 -25.83 10.41 -0.17
N LEU A 214 -25.02 9.36 0.03
CA LEU A 214 -24.85 8.29 -0.97
C LEU A 214 -26.20 7.63 -1.32
N LEU A 215 -26.99 7.24 -0.31
CA LEU A 215 -28.29 6.59 -0.54
C LEU A 215 -29.29 7.48 -1.27
N GLN A 216 -29.29 8.78 -0.99
CA GLN A 216 -30.14 9.75 -1.69
C GLN A 216 -29.70 9.95 -3.15
N GLY A 217 -28.39 10.00 -3.41
CA GLY A 217 -27.86 10.13 -4.77
C GLY A 217 -28.12 8.90 -5.65
N VAL A 218 -28.16 7.69 -5.08
CA VAL A 218 -28.54 6.46 -5.81
C VAL A 218 -30.02 6.50 -6.26
N GLN A 219 -30.89 7.20 -5.53
CA GLN A 219 -32.31 7.32 -5.88
C GLN A 219 -32.59 8.33 -7.01
N THR A 220 -31.63 9.18 -7.39
CA THR A 220 -31.82 10.22 -8.41
C THR A 220 -31.26 9.87 -9.79
N THR A 221 -30.87 8.60 -10.03
CA THR A 221 -30.43 8.15 -11.36
C THR A 221 -31.60 7.44 -12.06
N PRO A 222 -32.23 8.04 -13.09
CA PRO A 222 -33.38 7.47 -13.80
C PRO A 222 -33.02 6.28 -14.70
#